data_AF-A0A7K9XFF9-F1
#
_entry.id   AF-A0A7K9XFF9-F1
#
_cell.length_a   1.000
_cell.length_b   1.000
_cell.length_c   1.000
_cell.angle_alpha   90.00
_cell.angle_beta   90.00
_cell.angle_gamma   90.00
#
_symmetry.space_group_name_H-M   'P 1'
#
loop_
_entity.id
_entity.type
_entity.pdbx_description
1 polymer ?
#
loop_
_entity_poly.entity_id
_entity_poly.type
_entity_poly.pdbx_seq_one_letter_code
_entity_poly.pdbx_strand_id
1 'polypeptide(L)'
;QLVTGVWEGGYNFFCQDTHSGGEADMKIIRVLWWYYFSKLIEFMDTFFFILRKNNHQITVLHVYHHATMLNIWWFVMNWVPCGHSYFGATLNSFIHVLMYSYYGLSAVPAMRPYLWWKKYITQGQLIQFVLTIFQTSCGVFWPCAFPQGWLYFQISYMISLIILFTNFYIQ
;
A
#
# COMPACT_ATOMS: atom_id res chain seq x y z
N GLN A 1 5.30 13.02 7.35
CA GLN A 1 4.00 13.71 7.28
C GLN A 1 2.86 12.85 7.83
N LEU A 2 2.67 11.60 7.37
CA LEU A 2 1.70 10.67 7.99
C LEU A 2 2.00 10.38 9.47
N VAL A 3 3.23 9.95 9.78
CA VAL A 3 3.67 9.64 11.16
C VAL A 3 3.55 10.85 12.10
N THR A 4 3.92 12.03 11.61
CA THR A 4 3.79 13.29 12.35
C THR A 4 2.34 13.70 12.56
N GLY A 5 1.45 13.48 11.59
CA GLY A 5 0.01 13.75 11.74
C GLY A 5 -0.69 12.81 12.73
N VAL A 6 -0.28 11.54 12.76
CA VAL A 6 -0.74 10.53 13.73
C VAL A 6 -0.27 10.89 15.14
N TRP A 7 0.99 11.31 15.28
CA TRP A 7 1.59 11.69 16.56
C TRP A 7 1.03 13.01 17.10
N GLU A 8 0.84 14.02 16.24
CA GLU A 8 0.21 15.31 16.61
C GLU A 8 -1.28 15.17 16.91
N GLY A 9 -1.97 14.24 16.23
CA GLY A 9 -3.42 14.02 16.37
C GLY A 9 -3.83 13.06 17.49
N GLY A 10 -2.90 12.52 18.26
CA GLY A 10 -3.20 11.58 19.35
C GLY A 10 -3.93 10.31 18.88
N TYR A 11 -3.65 9.86 17.66
CA TYR A 11 -4.35 8.73 17.03
C TYR A 11 -4.10 7.44 17.81
N ASN A 12 -5.17 6.75 18.22
CA ASN A 12 -5.03 5.47 18.92
C ASN A 12 -4.64 4.39 17.92
N PHE A 13 -3.50 3.74 18.15
CA PHE A 13 -2.94 2.73 17.24
C PHE A 13 -3.89 1.54 16.99
N PHE A 14 -4.77 1.29 17.96
CA PHE A 14 -5.73 0.18 17.98
C PHE A 14 -7.15 0.57 17.52
N CYS A 15 -7.53 1.84 17.63
CA CYS A 15 -8.91 2.26 17.36
C CYS A 15 -8.99 3.75 17.10
N GLN A 16 -9.18 4.15 15.84
CA GLN A 16 -9.54 5.52 15.51
C GLN A 16 -10.89 5.60 14.82
N ASP A 17 -11.78 6.39 15.41
CA ASP A 17 -13.07 6.76 14.85
C ASP A 17 -12.93 7.74 13.67
N THR A 18 -13.83 7.67 12.68
CA THR A 18 -13.80 8.48 11.45
C THR A 18 -14.27 9.93 11.64
N HIS A 19 -14.70 10.29 12.86
CA HIS A 19 -15.41 11.53 13.13
C HIS A 19 -14.79 12.40 14.26
N SER A 20 -13.62 12.00 14.79
CA SER A 20 -13.10 12.53 16.07
C SER A 20 -11.93 13.51 15.96
N GLY A 21 -11.29 13.69 14.79
CA GLY A 21 -9.97 14.30 14.70
C GLY A 21 -9.87 15.64 13.96
N GLY A 22 -10.97 16.38 13.73
CA GLY A 22 -10.93 17.79 13.30
C GLY A 22 -9.88 18.14 12.22
N GLU A 23 -8.89 18.98 12.56
CA GLU A 23 -7.80 19.38 11.65
C GLU A 23 -6.78 18.27 11.36
N ALA A 24 -6.58 17.31 12.27
CA ALA A 24 -5.67 16.19 12.09
C ALA A 24 -6.19 15.19 11.04
N ASP A 25 -7.50 14.97 11.01
CA ASP A 25 -8.16 14.16 9.98
C ASP A 25 -7.98 14.81 8.60
N MET A 26 -8.13 16.14 8.51
CA MET A 26 -7.92 16.87 7.25
C MET A 26 -6.46 16.81 6.76
N LYS A 27 -5.48 16.82 7.66
CA LYS A 27 -4.07 16.56 7.32
C LYS A 27 -3.89 15.14 6.77
N ILE A 28 -4.47 14.13 7.44
CA ILE A 28 -4.37 12.72 7.02
C ILE A 28 -5.04 12.51 5.66
N ILE A 29 -6.24 13.04 5.44
CA ILE A 29 -6.98 13.01 4.16
C ILE A 29 -6.14 13.63 3.05
N ARG A 30 -5.51 14.79 3.30
CA ARG A 30 -4.64 15.44 2.30
C ARG A 30 -3.44 14.57 1.94
N VAL A 31 -2.82 13.89 2.92
CA VAL A 31 -1.70 12.99 2.63
C VAL A 31 -2.16 11.71 1.93
N LEU A 32 -3.32 11.16 2.30
CA LEU A 32 -3.95 10.03 1.61
C LEU A 32 -4.30 10.37 0.16
N TRP A 33 -4.71 11.62 -0.10
CA TRP A 33 -4.94 12.11 -1.46
C TRP A 33 -3.66 12.15 -2.29
N TRP A 34 -2.55 12.64 -1.71
CA TRP A 34 -1.24 12.58 -2.36
C TRP A 34 -0.75 11.15 -2.59
N TYR A 35 -1.02 10.25 -1.65
CA TYR A 35 -0.74 8.82 -1.80
C TYR A 35 -1.55 8.20 -2.95
N TYR A 36 -2.85 8.51 -3.06
CA TYR A 36 -3.67 8.09 -4.19
C TYR A 36 -3.13 8.63 -5.52
N PHE A 37 -2.73 9.91 -5.56
CA PHE A 37 -2.13 10.50 -6.74
C PHE A 37 -0.82 9.79 -7.15
N SER A 38 0.01 9.40 -6.17
CA SER A 38 1.19 8.56 -6.42
C SER A 38 0.80 7.25 -7.11
N LYS A 39 -0.26 6.57 -6.66
CA LYS A 39 -0.74 5.32 -7.29
C LYS A 39 -1.19 5.50 -8.74
N LEU A 40 -1.74 6.67 -9.09
CA LEU A 40 -2.07 7.01 -10.46
C LEU A 40 -0.82 7.13 -11.33
N ILE A 41 0.24 7.77 -10.84
CA ILE A 41 1.53 7.87 -11.54
C ILE A 41 2.14 6.47 -11.77
N GLU A 42 2.12 5.61 -10.75
CA GLU A 42 2.65 4.23 -10.87
C GLU A 42 1.85 3.38 -11.86
N PHE A 43 0.54 3.63 -11.97
CA PHE A 43 -0.29 3.02 -12.99
C PHE A 43 0.10 3.52 -14.40
N MET A 44 0.42 4.81 -14.55
CA MET A 44 0.92 5.35 -15.81
C MET A 44 2.25 4.72 -16.25
N ASP A 45 3.19 4.45 -15.33
CA ASP A 45 4.43 3.72 -15.67
C ASP A 45 4.13 2.36 -16.29
N THR A 46 3.15 1.65 -15.74
CA THR A 46 2.69 0.36 -16.28
C THR A 46 2.08 0.52 -17.67
N PHE A 47 1.27 1.57 -17.88
CA PHE A 47 0.72 1.91 -19.19
C PHE A 47 1.82 2.18 -20.23
N PHE A 48 2.88 2.91 -19.86
CA PHE A 48 4.03 3.14 -20.73
C PHE A 48 4.82 1.86 -21.03
N PHE A 49 4.97 0.94 -20.08
CA PHE A 49 5.62 -0.35 -20.34
C PHE A 49 4.82 -1.23 -21.32
N ILE A 50 3.48 -1.21 -21.21
CA ILE A 50 2.58 -1.91 -22.14
C ILE A 50 2.73 -1.30 -23.54
N LEU A 51 2.71 0.03 -23.64
CA LEU A 51 2.85 0.75 -24.90
C LEU A 51 4.22 0.50 -25.57
N ARG A 52 5.28 0.36 -24.77
CA ARG A 52 6.64 0.03 -25.23
C ARG A 52 6.83 -1.46 -25.56
N LYS A 53 5.80 -2.31 -25.41
CA LYS A 53 5.84 -3.78 -25.58
C LYS A 53 6.91 -4.47 -24.71
N ASN A 54 7.25 -3.91 -23.54
CA ASN A 54 8.24 -4.51 -22.64
C ASN A 54 7.59 -5.56 -21.72
N ASN A 55 7.04 -6.61 -22.31
CA ASN A 55 6.22 -7.62 -21.63
C ASN A 55 6.99 -8.45 -20.59
N HIS A 56 8.33 -8.44 -20.62
CA HIS A 56 9.14 -9.23 -19.69
C HIS A 56 9.06 -8.71 -18.24
N GLN A 57 8.70 -7.43 -18.05
CA GLN A 57 8.54 -6.82 -16.73
C GLN A 57 7.07 -6.80 -16.26
N ILE A 58 6.11 -7.04 -17.15
CA ILE A 58 4.68 -6.96 -16.86
C ILE A 58 4.17 -8.36 -16.55
N THR A 59 4.18 -8.71 -15.26
CA THR A 59 3.54 -9.94 -14.79
C THR A 59 2.04 -9.75 -14.61
N VAL A 60 1.27 -10.84 -14.64
CA VAL A 60 -0.16 -10.82 -14.29
C VAL A 60 -0.36 -10.24 -12.89
N LEU A 61 0.55 -10.54 -11.96
CA LEU A 61 0.61 -9.97 -10.62
C LEU A 61 0.65 -8.45 -10.64
N HIS A 62 1.58 -7.90 -11.42
CA HIS A 62 1.79 -6.46 -11.53
C HIS A 62 0.53 -5.75 -12.04
N VAL A 63 -0.04 -6.25 -13.15
CA VAL A 63 -1.25 -5.65 -13.74
C VAL A 63 -2.45 -5.78 -12.79
N TYR A 64 -2.65 -6.95 -12.19
CA TYR A 64 -3.74 -7.19 -11.24
C TYR A 64 -3.65 -6.22 -10.06
N HIS A 65 -2.48 -6.13 -9.43
CA HIS A 65 -2.25 -5.25 -8.30
C HIS A 65 -2.46 -3.77 -8.68
N HIS A 66 -1.80 -3.26 -9.73
CA HIS A 66 -1.88 -1.84 -10.09
C HIS A 66 -3.28 -1.43 -10.58
N ALA A 67 -3.99 -2.29 -11.32
CA ALA A 67 -5.35 -1.98 -11.77
C ALA A 67 -6.36 -2.01 -10.60
N THR A 68 -6.29 -3.02 -9.74
CA THR A 68 -7.24 -3.15 -8.62
C THR A 68 -6.97 -2.12 -7.53
N MET A 69 -5.71 -1.87 -7.17
CA MET A 69 -5.33 -0.94 -6.11
C MET A 69 -5.78 0.50 -6.40
N LEU A 70 -5.65 0.96 -7.66
CA LEU A 70 -6.12 2.29 -8.07
C LEU A 70 -7.64 2.44 -7.89
N ASN A 71 -8.41 1.45 -8.32
CA ASN A 71 -9.87 1.47 -8.21
C ASN A 71 -10.32 1.39 -6.75
N ILE A 72 -9.73 0.49 -5.95
CA ILE A 72 -10.05 0.34 -4.53
C ILE A 72 -9.77 1.64 -3.77
N TRP A 73 -8.60 2.25 -3.99
CA TRP A 73 -8.26 3.51 -3.33
C TRP A 73 -9.16 4.67 -3.72
N TRP A 74 -9.64 4.72 -4.97
CA TRP A 74 -10.65 5.70 -5.38
C TRP A 74 -11.94 5.55 -4.56
N PHE A 75 -12.44 4.32 -4.38
CA PHE A 75 -13.62 4.09 -3.54
C PHE A 75 -13.37 4.43 -2.07
N VAL A 76 -12.22 4.06 -1.52
CA VAL A 76 -11.84 4.38 -0.13
C VAL A 76 -11.78 5.90 0.08
N MET A 77 -11.17 6.66 -0.83
CA MET A 77 -11.11 8.12 -0.73
C MET A 77 -12.48 8.80 -0.83
N ASN A 78 -13.44 8.22 -1.55
CA ASN A 78 -14.79 8.77 -1.68
C ASN A 78 -15.70 8.42 -0.49
N TRP A 79 -15.53 7.24 0.12
CA TRP A 79 -16.46 6.72 1.12
C TRP A 79 -15.93 6.75 2.54
N VAL A 80 -14.63 6.50 2.74
CA VAL A 80 -14.00 6.44 4.07
C VAL A 80 -12.56 6.97 4.01
N PRO A 81 -12.36 8.29 3.84
CA PRO A 81 -11.04 8.87 3.66
C PRO A 81 -10.20 8.96 4.96
N CYS A 82 -10.59 8.30 6.05
CA CYS A 82 -9.90 8.36 7.35
C CYS A 82 -9.93 7.02 8.12
N GLY A 83 -9.13 6.92 9.20
CA GLY A 83 -9.09 5.75 10.09
C GLY A 83 -7.97 4.75 9.80
N HIS A 84 -8.24 3.44 9.88
CA HIS A 84 -7.25 2.34 9.81
C HIS A 84 -6.36 2.31 8.55
N SER A 85 -6.78 2.96 7.46
CA SER A 85 -6.07 2.95 6.16
C SER A 85 -4.70 3.66 6.18
N TYR A 86 -4.43 4.51 7.17
CA TYR A 86 -3.16 5.25 7.25
C TYR A 86 -1.95 4.32 7.40
N PHE A 87 -2.09 3.23 8.16
CA PHE A 87 -0.97 2.34 8.49
C PHE A 87 -0.51 1.54 7.28
N GLY A 88 -1.48 0.97 6.54
CA GLY A 88 -1.21 0.29 5.27
C GLY A 88 -0.57 1.22 4.25
N ALA A 89 -1.05 2.47 4.13
CA ALA A 89 -0.46 3.47 3.23
C ALA A 89 0.97 3.87 3.65
N THR A 90 1.24 3.98 4.96
CA THR A 90 2.56 4.33 5.48
C THR A 90 3.58 3.21 5.21
N LEU A 91 3.23 1.96 5.54
CA LEU A 91 4.08 0.81 5.26
C LEU A 91 4.29 0.60 3.76
N ASN A 92 3.23 0.75 2.96
CA ASN A 92 3.35 0.62 1.51
C ASN A 92 4.28 1.68 0.92
N SER A 93 4.13 2.94 1.34
CA SER A 93 5.03 4.02 0.91
C SER A 93 6.48 3.73 1.27
N PHE A 94 6.74 3.23 2.49
CA PHE A 94 8.09 2.87 2.93
C PHE A 94 8.71 1.76 2.07
N ILE A 95 7.96 0.68 1.84
CA ILE A 95 8.41 -0.41 0.97
C ILE A 95 8.56 0.04 -0.49
N HIS A 96 7.70 0.94 -0.97
CA HIS A 96 7.80 1.53 -2.30
C HIS A 96 9.06 2.38 -2.46
N VAL A 97 9.44 3.19 -1.46
CA VAL A 97 10.70 3.93 -1.50
C VAL A 97 11.89 2.97 -1.66
N LEU A 98 11.91 1.84 -0.94
CA LEU A 98 12.96 0.83 -1.07
C LEU A 98 12.96 0.15 -2.45
N MET A 99 11.77 -0.22 -2.94
CA MET A 99 11.60 -0.88 -4.24
C MET A 99 12.01 0.04 -5.41
N TYR A 100 11.57 1.30 -5.41
CA TYR A 100 11.96 2.28 -6.43
C TYR A 100 13.44 2.64 -6.35
N SER A 101 14.02 2.71 -5.15
CA SER A 101 15.46 2.88 -4.99
C SER A 101 16.22 1.71 -5.62
N TYR A 102 15.75 0.48 -5.42
CA TYR A 102 16.32 -0.70 -6.08
C TYR A 102 16.21 -0.61 -7.61
N TYR A 103 15.06 -0.21 -8.15
CA TYR A 103 14.91 -0.04 -9.60
C TYR A 103 15.82 1.06 -10.16
N GLY A 104 15.93 2.20 -9.46
CA GLY A 104 16.83 3.28 -9.83
C GLY A 104 18.30 2.84 -9.86
N LEU A 105 18.74 2.08 -8.85
CA LEU A 105 20.08 1.49 -8.83
C LEU A 105 20.27 0.42 -9.93
N SER A 106 19.24 -0.37 -10.23
CA SER A 106 19.31 -1.40 -11.30
C SER A 106 19.42 -0.81 -12.70
N ALA A 107 18.98 0.44 -12.89
CA ALA A 107 19.14 1.16 -14.14
C ALA A 107 20.62 1.50 -14.42
N VAL A 108 21.46 1.61 -13.39
CA VAL A 108 22.91 1.84 -13.51
C VAL A 108 23.63 0.50 -13.74
N PRO A 109 24.25 0.25 -14.92
CA PRO A 109 24.86 -1.04 -15.24
C PRO A 109 25.95 -1.47 -14.25
N ALA A 110 26.70 -0.51 -13.71
CA ALA A 110 27.77 -0.75 -12.74
C ALA A 110 27.27 -1.23 -11.36
N MET A 111 26.03 -0.90 -11.00
CA MET A 111 25.45 -1.25 -9.70
C MET A 111 24.73 -2.61 -9.71
N ARG A 112 24.38 -3.14 -10.88
CA ARG A 112 23.70 -4.44 -11.06
C ARG A 112 24.32 -5.61 -10.28
N PRO A 113 25.65 -5.83 -10.26
CA PRO A 113 26.23 -6.96 -9.53
C PRO A 113 26.09 -6.85 -8.00
N TYR A 114 25.90 -5.64 -7.46
CA TYR A 114 25.78 -5.41 -6.02
C TYR A 114 24.33 -5.52 -5.50
N LEU A 115 23.35 -5.80 -6.37
CA LEU A 115 21.92 -5.83 -6.06
C LEU A 115 21.41 -7.20 -5.55
N TRP A 116 22.17 -7.86 -4.67
CA TRP A 116 21.82 -9.18 -4.09
C TRP A 116 20.59 -9.15 -3.17
N TRP A 117 20.30 -7.98 -2.61
CA TRP A 117 19.22 -7.73 -1.65
C TRP A 117 17.79 -7.69 -2.23
N LYS A 118 17.61 -7.99 -3.52
CA LYS A 118 16.28 -8.09 -4.17
C LYS A 118 15.30 -8.95 -3.37
N LYS A 119 15.76 -10.09 -2.84
CA LYS A 119 14.92 -11.04 -2.10
C LYS A 119 14.37 -10.43 -0.81
N TYR A 120 15.13 -9.59 -0.12
CA TYR A 120 14.68 -8.94 1.12
C TYR A 120 13.58 -7.91 0.84
N ILE A 121 13.59 -7.27 -0.33
CA ILE A 121 12.51 -6.35 -0.73
C ILE A 121 11.19 -7.13 -0.87
N THR A 122 11.22 -8.29 -1.53
CA THR A 122 10.03 -9.14 -1.68
C THR A 122 9.56 -9.72 -0.35
N GLN A 123 10.49 -10.11 0.54
CA GLN A 123 10.14 -10.52 1.92
C GLN A 123 9.51 -9.37 2.71
N GLY A 124 10.07 -8.16 2.60
CA GLY A 124 9.51 -6.95 3.21
C GLY A 124 8.11 -6.64 2.69
N GLN A 125 7.87 -6.82 1.39
CA GLN A 125 6.54 -6.69 0.78
C GLN A 125 5.54 -7.70 1.37
N LEU A 126 5.94 -8.94 1.61
CA LEU A 126 5.07 -9.95 2.21
C LEU A 126 4.75 -9.63 3.69
N ILE A 127 5.77 -9.21 4.45
CA ILE A 127 5.63 -8.78 5.85
C ILE A 127 4.66 -7.59 5.94
N GLN A 128 4.73 -6.64 5.00
CA GLN A 128 3.81 -5.49 4.94
C GLN A 128 2.34 -5.94 4.92
N PHE A 129 2.02 -7.00 4.17
CA PHE A 129 0.65 -7.48 4.01
C PHE A 129 0.19 -8.20 5.28
N VAL A 130 1.07 -9.02 5.88
CA VAL A 130 0.78 -9.70 7.15
C VAL A 130 0.54 -8.71 8.29
N LEU A 131 1.38 -7.69 8.42
CA LEU A 131 1.21 -6.64 9.43
C LEU A 131 -0.09 -5.85 9.23
N THR A 132 -0.44 -5.54 7.98
CA THR A 132 -1.69 -4.84 7.65
C THR A 132 -2.92 -5.71 7.97
N ILE A 133 -2.88 -7.02 7.69
CA ILE A 133 -3.94 -7.97 8.07
C ILE A 133 -4.07 -8.07 9.58
N PHE A 134 -2.95 -8.16 10.31
CA PHE A 134 -2.96 -8.25 11.76
C PHE A 134 -3.63 -7.02 12.38
N GLN A 135 -3.22 -5.82 11.97
CA GLN A 135 -3.82 -4.59 12.48
C GLN A 135 -5.30 -4.46 12.09
N THR A 136 -5.68 -4.84 10.86
CA THR A 136 -7.08 -4.80 10.41
C THR A 136 -7.93 -5.81 11.21
N SER A 137 -7.39 -7.00 11.50
CA SER A 137 -8.04 -8.02 12.34
C SER A 137 -8.23 -7.52 13.77
N CYS A 138 -7.23 -6.86 14.36
CA CYS A 138 -7.37 -6.24 15.68
C CYS A 138 -8.52 -5.22 15.74
N GLY A 139 -8.71 -4.42 14.68
CA GLY A 139 -9.84 -3.49 14.55
C GLY A 139 -11.20 -4.15 14.29
N VAL A 140 -11.23 -5.43 13.89
CA VAL A 140 -12.47 -6.23 13.83
C VAL A 140 -12.84 -6.78 15.22
N PHE A 141 -11.84 -7.19 16.01
CA PHE A 141 -12.05 -7.72 17.35
C PHE A 141 -12.35 -6.65 18.40
N TRP A 142 -11.77 -5.45 18.26
CA TRP A 142 -12.11 -4.28 19.07
C TRP A 142 -13.12 -3.44 18.28
N PRO A 143 -14.42 -3.44 18.64
CA PRO A 143 -15.44 -2.76 17.87
C PRO A 143 -15.26 -1.24 17.96
N CYS A 144 -14.50 -0.69 17.02
CA CYS A 144 -14.53 0.72 16.68
C CYS A 144 -15.78 0.98 15.83
N ALA A 145 -16.31 2.20 15.83
CA ALA A 145 -17.45 2.62 15.00
C ALA A 145 -17.17 2.61 13.47
N PHE A 146 -16.21 1.79 13.02
CA PHE A 146 -15.83 1.65 11.63
C PHE A 146 -16.72 0.60 10.93
N PRO A 147 -17.17 0.84 9.69
CA PRO A 147 -18.02 -0.10 8.97
C PRO A 147 -17.28 -1.43 8.70
N GLN A 148 -17.76 -2.51 9.32
CA GLN A 148 -17.16 -3.84 9.27
C GLN A 148 -17.01 -4.40 7.84
N GLY A 149 -17.92 -4.04 6.91
CA GLY A 149 -17.86 -4.49 5.51
C GLY A 149 -16.57 -4.08 4.80
N TRP A 150 -16.05 -2.87 5.07
CA TRP A 150 -14.79 -2.40 4.48
C TRP A 150 -13.57 -3.12 5.06
N LEU A 151 -13.61 -3.49 6.35
CA LEU A 151 -12.55 -4.27 7.00
C LEU A 151 -12.46 -5.69 6.39
N TYR A 152 -13.60 -6.36 6.19
CA TYR A 152 -13.61 -7.67 5.53
C TYR A 152 -13.14 -7.62 4.07
N PHE A 153 -13.52 -6.58 3.33
CA PHE A 153 -13.02 -6.36 1.97
C PHE A 153 -11.51 -6.13 1.93
N GLN A 154 -10.98 -5.35 2.88
CA GLN A 154 -9.54 -5.13 3.01
C GLN A 154 -8.79 -6.43 3.32
N ILE A 155 -9.30 -7.25 4.24
CA ILE A 155 -8.68 -8.54 4.61
C ILE A 155 -8.68 -9.49 3.40
N SER A 156 -9.80 -9.62 2.69
CA SER A 156 -9.89 -10.51 1.53
C SER A 156 -8.95 -10.09 0.40
N TYR A 157 -8.84 -8.78 0.14
CA TYR A 157 -7.90 -8.24 -0.84
C TYR A 157 -6.43 -8.53 -0.44
N MET A 158 -6.06 -8.33 0.82
CA MET A 158 -4.69 -8.61 1.29
C MET A 158 -4.33 -10.10 1.21
N ILE A 159 -5.27 -11.00 1.50
CA ILE A 159 -5.08 -12.45 1.33
C ILE A 159 -4.83 -12.77 -0.15
N SER A 160 -5.60 -12.18 -1.07
CA SER A 160 -5.40 -12.38 -2.51
C SER A 160 -3.99 -11.99 -2.93
N LEU A 161 -3.49 -10.84 -2.46
CA LEU A 161 -2.13 -10.35 -2.76
C LEU A 161 -1.05 -11.25 -2.16
N ILE A 162 -1.22 -11.76 -0.95
CA ILE A 162 -0.25 -12.71 -0.34
C ILE A 162 -0.11 -13.97 -1.19
N ILE A 163 -1.22 -14.56 -1.65
CA ILE A 163 -1.19 -15.77 -2.50
C ILE A 163 -0.42 -15.48 -3.79
N LEU A 164 -0.74 -14.34 -4.40
CA LEU A 164 -0.18 -13.90 -5.66
C LEU A 164 1.33 -13.59 -5.56
N PHE A 165 1.76 -12.92 -4.49
CA PHE A 165 3.18 -12.66 -4.20
C PHE A 165 3.95 -13.92 -3.80
N THR A 166 3.31 -14.84 -3.06
CA THR A 166 3.94 -16.11 -2.67
C THR A 166 4.19 -16.98 -3.90
N ASN A 167 3.23 -17.03 -4.83
CA ASN A 167 3.39 -17.74 -6.10
C ASN A 167 4.56 -17.16 -6.92
N PHE A 168 4.65 -15.83 -7.00
CA PHE A 168 5.78 -15.15 -7.65
C PHE A 168 7.14 -15.37 -6.94
N TYR A 169 7.15 -15.56 -5.62
CA TYR A 169 8.38 -15.83 -4.87
C TYR A 169 8.87 -17.28 -5.03
N ILE A 170 7.96 -18.22 -5.30
CA ILE A 170 8.27 -19.65 -5.49
C ILE A 170 8.66 -19.96 -6.94
N GLN A 171 8.11 -19.24 -7.93
CA GLN A 171 8.51 -19.31 -9.34
C GLN A 171 9.92 -18.77 -9.58
#